data_AF-A0A519YRX9-F1
#
_entry.id   AF-A0A519YRX9-F1
#
_cell.length_a   1.000
_cell.length_b   1.000
_cell.length_c   1.000
_cell.angle_alpha   90.00
_cell.angle_beta   90.00
_cell.angle_gamma   90.00
#
_symmetry.space_group_name_H-M   'P 1'
#
loop_
_entity.id
_entity.type
_entity.pdbx_description
1 polymer ?
#
loop_
_entity_poly.entity_id
_entity_poly.type
_entity_poly.pdbx_seq_one_letter_code
_entity_poly.pdbx_strand_id
1 'polypeptide(L)'
;MRATCETCGQVQPPDWQPGDLCVHCGAAVRREHRCYWCVKYTPEGKYCRECGAGQIPVAQYAAARWLKYVGSDQFTIPQRLATMEADQVAHFSRLYEAQGNVIAQHAEAMYFAEGFLRQRGWAHAWEEAMLPRLPLPDSEMQPLLMPALTGGSDMERLAEIRDKSPLP
;
A
#
# COMPACT_ATOMS: atom_id res chain seq x y z
N MET A 1 0.55 3.60 5.99
CA MET A 1 1.58 3.90 7.01
C MET A 1 1.64 2.71 7.96
N ARG A 2 2.78 2.43 8.58
CA ARG A 2 2.88 1.42 9.66
C ARG A 2 3.89 1.87 10.71
N ALA A 3 3.84 1.26 11.89
CA ALA A 3 4.85 1.42 12.92
C ALA A 3 5.67 0.13 13.04
N THR A 4 7.00 0.25 13.02
CA THR A 4 7.93 -0.89 13.00
C THR A 4 9.00 -0.69 14.07
N CYS A 5 9.28 -1.72 14.86
CA CYS A 5 10.37 -1.69 15.83
C CYS A 5 11.72 -1.55 15.13
N GLU A 6 12.58 -0.65 15.63
CA GLU A 6 13.89 -0.40 15.04
C GLU A 6 14.89 -1.54 15.26
N THR A 7 14.70 -2.33 16.33
CA THR A 7 15.63 -3.40 16.72
C THR A 7 15.21 -4.76 16.19
N CYS A 8 13.95 -5.17 16.42
CA CYS A 8 13.50 -6.52 16.05
C CYS A 8 12.68 -6.55 14.75
N GLY A 9 12.37 -5.39 14.15
CA GLY A 9 11.57 -5.31 12.91
C GLY A 9 10.09 -5.66 13.08
N GLN A 10 9.63 -5.93 14.30
CA GLN A 10 8.23 -6.25 14.57
C GLN A 10 7.32 -5.09 14.17
N VAL A 11 6.31 -5.37 13.34
CA VAL A 11 5.23 -4.42 13.04
C VAL A 11 4.35 -4.29 14.27
N GLN A 12 4.07 -3.05 14.68
CA GLN A 12 3.29 -2.75 15.86
C GLN A 12 1.78 -2.75 15.59
N PRO A 13 0.96 -2.94 16.63
CA PRO A 13 -0.49 -2.86 16.55
C PRO A 13 -1.01 -1.54 15.94
N PRO A 14 -2.19 -1.51 15.31
CA PRO A 14 -2.75 -0.30 14.68
C PRO A 14 -3.01 0.86 15.64
N ASP A 15 -3.22 0.59 16.92
CA ASP A 15 -3.46 1.57 17.98
C ASP A 15 -2.17 2.18 18.57
N TRP A 16 -0.99 1.69 18.15
CA TRP A 16 0.31 2.22 18.56
C TRP A 16 0.41 3.75 18.35
N GLN A 17 0.93 4.45 19.36
CA GLN A 17 1.15 5.89 19.35
C GLN A 17 2.65 6.25 19.41
N PRO A 18 3.06 7.43 18.91
CA PRO A 18 4.42 7.91 19.08
C PRO A 18 4.79 8.00 20.56
N GLY A 19 5.86 7.31 20.94
CA GLY A 19 6.30 7.17 22.33
C GLY A 19 6.09 5.78 22.91
N ASP A 20 5.16 4.99 22.35
CA ASP A 20 4.97 3.60 22.76
C ASP A 20 6.16 2.74 22.35
N LEU A 21 6.59 1.87 23.27
CA LEU A 21 7.67 0.92 23.03
C LEU A 21 7.16 -0.31 22.26
N CYS A 22 8.09 -1.04 21.67
CA CYS A 22 7.78 -2.28 20.97
C CYS A 22 7.13 -3.29 21.92
N VAL A 23 5.94 -3.80 21.56
CA VAL A 23 5.21 -4.80 22.36
C VAL A 23 5.95 -6.14 22.49
N HIS A 24 6.96 -6.38 21.64
CA HIS A 24 7.74 -7.62 21.64
C HIS A 24 9.07 -7.51 22.40
N CYS A 25 9.85 -6.45 22.19
CA CYS A 25 11.20 -6.34 22.77
C CYS A 25 11.43 -5.07 23.61
N GLY A 26 10.44 -4.19 23.77
CA GLY A 26 10.56 -2.95 24.53
C GLY A 26 11.46 -1.88 23.91
N ALA A 27 11.98 -2.10 22.70
CA ALA A 27 12.81 -1.11 22.00
C ALA A 27 11.97 -0.01 21.33
N ALA A 28 12.66 1.03 20.85
CA ALA A 28 12.04 2.12 20.11
C ALA A 28 11.34 1.62 18.82
N VAL A 29 10.26 2.32 18.47
CA VAL A 29 9.45 2.06 17.29
C VAL A 29 9.42 3.33 16.45
N ARG A 30 9.52 3.16 15.13
CA ARG A 30 9.43 4.26 14.17
C ARG A 30 8.22 4.12 13.26
N ARG A 31 7.70 5.27 12.82
CA ARG A 31 6.72 5.31 11.74
C ARG A 31 7.42 5.16 10.39
N GLU A 32 6.84 4.35 9.54
CA GLU A 32 7.26 4.13 8.16
C GLU A 32 6.10 4.35 7.20
N HIS A 33 6.42 4.88 6.03
CA HIS A 33 5.51 5.02 4.92
C HIS A 33 6.14 4.46 3.65
N ARG A 34 5.32 4.10 2.66
CA ARG A 34 5.83 3.62 1.38
C ARG A 34 6.40 4.78 0.58
N CYS A 35 7.59 4.60 0.03
CA CYS A 35 8.18 5.53 -0.91
C CYS A 35 7.36 5.53 -2.21
N TYR A 36 7.00 6.69 -2.75
CA TYR A 36 6.27 6.74 -4.03
C TYR A 36 7.09 6.15 -5.20
N TRP A 37 8.42 6.13 -5.11
CA TRP A 37 9.24 5.65 -6.21
C TRP A 37 9.38 4.13 -6.21
N CYS A 38 9.99 3.57 -5.15
CA CYS A 38 10.30 2.15 -5.06
C CYS A 38 9.29 1.33 -4.25
N VAL A 39 8.27 1.97 -3.67
CA VAL A 39 7.19 1.38 -2.84
C VAL A 39 7.62 0.70 -1.55
N LYS A 40 8.92 0.58 -1.28
CA LYS A 40 9.44 0.06 -0.03
C LYS A 40 9.14 1.02 1.12
N TYR A 41 8.98 0.44 2.30
CA TYR A 41 8.81 1.20 3.53
C TYR A 41 10.10 1.95 3.85
N THR A 42 9.98 3.24 4.12
CA THR A 42 11.07 4.09 4.57
C THR A 42 10.58 4.86 5.80
N PRO A 43 11.44 5.07 6.81
CA PRO A 43 11.11 5.96 7.90
C PRO A 43 11.11 7.41 7.43
N GLU A 44 10.46 8.29 8.22
CA GLU A 44 10.44 9.73 7.95
C GLU A 44 11.86 10.32 7.86
N GLY A 45 12.05 11.22 6.90
CA GLY A 45 13.33 11.84 6.60
C GLY A 45 13.30 12.65 5.30
N LYS A 46 14.47 12.99 4.76
CA LYS A 46 14.57 13.75 3.49
C LYS A 46 14.51 12.87 2.24
N TYR A 47 15.01 11.64 2.32
CA TYR A 47 15.13 10.71 1.19
C TYR A 47 14.72 9.30 1.59
N CYS A 48 14.25 8.52 0.62
CA CYS A 48 14.01 7.10 0.78
C CYS A 48 15.33 6.37 1.02
N ARG A 49 15.40 5.51 2.04
CA ARG A 49 16.60 4.74 2.36
C ARG A 49 16.95 3.66 1.32
N GLU A 50 15.98 3.24 0.53
CA GLU A 50 16.15 2.15 -0.46
C GLU A 50 16.56 2.65 -1.85
N CYS A 51 16.05 3.81 -2.27
CA CYS A 51 16.25 4.29 -3.66
C CYS A 51 16.71 5.74 -3.79
N GLY A 52 16.81 6.50 -2.69
CA GLY A 52 17.27 7.88 -2.71
C GLY A 52 16.25 8.91 -3.20
N ALA A 53 15.04 8.52 -3.64
CA ALA A 53 13.98 9.46 -4.00
C ALA A 53 13.64 10.39 -2.83
N GLY A 54 13.44 11.69 -3.08
CA GLY A 54 13.06 12.66 -2.05
C GLY A 54 11.74 12.27 -1.38
N GLN A 55 11.61 12.38 -0.06
CA GLN A 55 10.34 12.07 0.59
C GLN A 55 9.30 13.16 0.34
N ILE A 56 8.04 12.76 0.32
CA ILE A 56 6.88 13.63 0.08
C ILE A 56 5.85 13.43 1.20
N PRO A 57 4.93 14.39 1.43
CA PRO A 57 3.80 14.17 2.33
C PRO A 57 3.03 12.91 1.94
N VAL A 58 2.66 12.09 2.94
CA VAL A 58 1.95 10.80 2.72
C VAL A 58 0.65 11.00 1.94
N ALA A 59 -0.06 12.12 2.18
CA ALA A 59 -1.28 12.48 1.46
C ALA A 59 -1.07 12.69 -0.05
N GLN A 60 0.15 12.93 -0.50
CA GLN A 60 0.49 13.13 -1.92
C GLN A 60 1.02 11.85 -2.60
N TYR A 61 1.09 10.72 -1.88
CA TYR A 61 1.62 9.47 -2.40
C TYR A 61 0.96 9.04 -3.71
N ALA A 62 -0.38 9.05 -3.77
CA ALA A 62 -1.14 8.63 -4.94
C ALA A 62 -0.86 9.50 -6.17
N ALA A 63 -0.89 10.82 -6.02
CA ALA A 63 -0.51 11.75 -7.08
C ALA A 63 0.94 11.54 -7.56
N ALA A 64 1.88 11.31 -6.65
CA ALA A 64 3.28 11.05 -6.99
C ALA A 64 3.46 9.76 -7.81
N ARG A 65 2.70 8.71 -7.47
CA ARG A 65 2.68 7.46 -8.25
C ARG A 65 2.16 7.69 -9.66
N TRP A 66 1.12 8.49 -9.81
CA TRP A 66 0.61 8.87 -11.12
C TRP A 66 1.62 9.69 -11.93
N LEU A 67 2.32 10.64 -11.30
CA LEU A 67 3.37 11.41 -11.94
C LEU A 67 4.52 10.52 -12.45
N LYS A 68 4.92 9.52 -11.66
CA LYS A 68 5.90 8.50 -12.09
C LYS A 68 5.40 7.75 -13.32
N TYR A 69 4.15 7.33 -13.32
CA TYR A 69 3.53 6.59 -14.43
C TYR A 69 3.57 7.37 -15.75
N VAL A 70 3.27 8.67 -15.71
CA VAL A 70 3.32 9.54 -16.91
C VAL A 70 4.75 9.96 -17.29
N GLY A 71 5.78 9.39 -16.65
CA GLY A 71 7.18 9.56 -17.03
C GLY A 71 7.93 10.68 -16.29
N SER A 72 7.42 11.19 -15.17
CA SER A 72 8.17 12.15 -14.35
C SER A 72 9.35 11.46 -13.64
N ASP A 73 10.50 12.13 -13.60
CA ASP A 73 11.69 11.62 -12.94
C ASP A 73 11.61 11.73 -11.41
N GLN A 74 12.25 10.78 -10.71
CA GLN A 74 12.23 10.69 -9.25
C GLN A 74 12.75 11.94 -8.55
N PHE A 75 13.68 12.69 -9.13
CA PHE A 75 14.26 13.89 -8.53
C PHE A 75 13.45 15.15 -8.82
N THR A 76 12.42 15.06 -9.68
CA THR A 76 11.57 16.19 -10.09
C THR A 76 10.16 16.14 -9.50
N ILE A 77 9.67 14.94 -9.16
CA ILE A 77 8.33 14.72 -8.61
C ILE A 77 8.09 15.54 -7.33
N PRO A 78 9.00 15.58 -6.32
CA PRO A 78 8.78 16.35 -5.11
C PRO A 78 8.58 17.85 -5.37
N GLN A 79 9.38 18.44 -6.27
CA GLN A 79 9.26 19.86 -6.62
C GLN A 79 7.98 20.13 -7.38
N ARG A 80 7.60 19.25 -8.33
CA ARG A 80 6.34 19.35 -9.06
C ARG A 80 5.13 19.34 -8.12
N LEU A 81 5.09 18.39 -7.18
CA LEU A 81 4.01 18.29 -6.20
C LEU A 81 3.93 19.51 -5.28
N ALA A 82 5.07 20.10 -4.91
CA ALA A 82 5.09 21.30 -4.08
C ALA A 82 4.49 22.53 -4.78
N THR A 83 4.51 22.57 -6.11
CA THR A 83 3.97 23.67 -6.92
C THR A 83 2.63 23.36 -7.58
N MET A 84 2.09 22.15 -7.41
CA MET A 84 0.82 21.74 -8.00
C MET A 84 -0.36 22.29 -7.20
N GLU A 85 -1.40 22.69 -7.92
CA GLU A 85 -2.67 23.09 -7.31
C GLU A 85 -3.34 21.88 -6.63
N ALA A 86 -4.05 22.14 -5.53
CA ALA A 86 -4.71 21.10 -4.74
C ALA A 86 -5.67 20.23 -5.57
N ASP A 87 -6.40 20.84 -6.50
CA ASP A 87 -7.32 20.13 -7.40
C ASP A 87 -6.61 19.16 -8.35
N GLN A 88 -5.40 19.51 -8.81
CA GLN A 88 -4.59 18.62 -9.65
C GLN A 88 -4.05 17.44 -8.85
N VAL A 89 -3.58 17.68 -7.62
CA VAL A 89 -3.17 16.62 -6.69
C VAL A 89 -4.35 15.68 -6.41
N ALA A 90 -5.54 16.22 -6.14
CA ALA A 90 -6.73 15.43 -5.89
C ALA A 90 -7.17 14.62 -7.12
N HIS A 91 -7.10 15.21 -8.32
CA HIS A 91 -7.40 14.51 -9.56
C HIS A 91 -6.50 13.29 -9.79
N PHE A 92 -5.17 13.46 -9.72
CA PHE A 92 -4.24 12.35 -9.89
C PHE A 92 -4.31 11.33 -8.75
N SER A 93 -4.60 11.77 -7.53
CA SER A 93 -4.80 10.87 -6.40
C SER A 93 -5.99 9.93 -6.66
N ARG A 94 -7.14 10.47 -7.12
CA ARG A 94 -8.31 9.66 -7.46
C ARG A 94 -8.03 8.62 -8.54
N LEU A 95 -7.27 8.98 -9.59
CA LEU A 95 -6.92 8.05 -10.67
C LEU A 95 -6.07 6.87 -10.15
N TYR A 96 -5.08 7.15 -9.31
CA TYR A 96 -4.26 6.10 -8.70
C TYR A 96 -5.05 5.28 -7.67
N GLU A 97 -5.81 5.93 -6.80
CA GLU A 97 -6.58 5.28 -5.71
C GLU A 97 -7.60 4.28 -6.26
N ALA A 98 -8.23 4.57 -7.41
CA ALA A 98 -9.13 3.62 -8.06
C ALA A 98 -8.46 2.26 -8.32
N GLN A 99 -7.22 2.27 -8.83
CA GLN A 99 -6.45 1.04 -9.06
C GLN A 99 -5.85 0.47 -7.76
N GLY A 100 -5.42 1.34 -6.84
CA GLY A 100 -4.94 0.95 -5.52
C GLY A 100 -5.97 0.17 -4.71
N ASN A 101 -7.24 0.58 -4.80
CA ASN A 101 -8.36 -0.08 -4.13
C ASN A 101 -8.61 -1.49 -4.66
N VAL A 102 -8.43 -1.73 -5.96
CA VAL A 102 -8.53 -3.07 -6.55
C VAL A 102 -7.49 -3.99 -5.91
N ILE A 103 -6.22 -3.55 -5.83
CA ILE A 103 -5.15 -4.34 -5.21
C ILE A 103 -5.39 -4.55 -3.72
N ALA A 104 -5.87 -3.52 -3.00
CA ALA A 104 -6.20 -3.60 -1.58
C ALA A 104 -7.35 -4.59 -1.32
N GLN A 105 -8.38 -4.61 -2.17
CA GLN A 105 -9.52 -5.53 -2.06
C GLN A 105 -9.07 -7.00 -2.12
N HIS A 106 -8.12 -7.33 -3.02
CA HIS A 106 -7.50 -8.65 -3.07
C HIS A 106 -6.70 -8.97 -1.81
N ALA A 107 -5.88 -8.03 -1.34
CA ALA A 107 -5.10 -8.20 -0.12
C ALA A 107 -6.02 -8.45 1.08
N GLU A 108 -7.11 -7.70 1.22
CA GLU A 108 -8.11 -7.86 2.28
C GLU A 108 -8.81 -9.23 2.21
N ALA A 109 -9.19 -9.68 1.01
CA ALA A 109 -9.77 -11.01 0.82
C ALA A 109 -8.78 -12.11 1.24
N MET A 110 -7.49 -11.97 0.88
CA MET A 110 -6.44 -12.90 1.31
C MET A 110 -6.21 -12.84 2.82
N TYR A 111 -6.13 -11.65 3.43
CA TYR A 111 -5.98 -11.50 4.88
C TYR A 111 -7.15 -12.15 5.64
N PHE A 112 -8.36 -12.01 5.11
CA PHE A 112 -9.53 -12.68 5.68
C PHE A 112 -9.40 -14.20 5.59
N ALA A 113 -9.06 -14.74 4.41
CA ALA A 113 -8.86 -16.18 4.23
C ALA A 113 -7.73 -16.76 5.09
N GLU A 114 -6.63 -16.03 5.23
CA GLU A 114 -5.48 -16.37 6.09
C GLU A 114 -5.84 -16.56 7.57
N GLY A 115 -6.92 -15.93 8.04
CA GLY A 115 -7.45 -16.12 9.40
C GLY A 115 -7.80 -17.58 9.69
N PHE A 116 -8.15 -18.36 8.65
CA PHE A 116 -8.60 -19.75 8.74
C PHE A 116 -7.51 -20.77 8.35
N LEU A 117 -6.33 -20.29 7.94
CA LEU A 117 -5.24 -21.14 7.44
C LEU A 117 -4.10 -21.25 8.47
N ARG A 118 -3.34 -22.36 8.37
CA ARG A 118 -2.14 -22.57 9.19
C ARG A 118 -0.96 -21.72 8.75
N GLN A 119 -0.79 -21.57 7.44
CA GLN A 119 0.21 -20.69 6.84
C GLN A 119 -0.44 -19.33 6.56
N ARG A 120 0.36 -18.26 6.47
CA ARG A 120 -0.06 -16.87 6.28
C ARG A 120 0.98 -16.09 5.48
N GLY A 121 0.65 -14.86 5.06
CA GLY A 121 1.57 -13.93 4.42
C GLY A 121 1.43 -13.79 2.90
N TRP A 122 0.45 -14.46 2.29
CA TRP A 122 0.13 -14.30 0.87
C TRP A 122 -0.46 -12.92 0.57
N ALA A 123 -1.28 -12.37 1.47
CA ALA A 123 -1.80 -11.01 1.34
C ALA A 123 -0.67 -9.97 1.28
N HIS A 124 0.33 -10.10 2.16
CA HIS A 124 1.51 -9.24 2.16
C HIS A 124 2.36 -9.43 0.90
N ALA A 125 2.59 -10.69 0.49
CA ALA A 125 3.33 -11.01 -0.73
C ALA A 125 2.64 -10.45 -1.99
N TRP A 126 1.31 -10.49 -2.03
CA TRP A 126 0.49 -9.90 -3.08
C TRP A 126 0.68 -8.38 -3.16
N GLU A 127 0.58 -7.67 -2.04
CA GLU A 127 0.81 -6.22 -1.99
C GLU A 127 2.24 -5.86 -2.46
N GLU A 128 3.25 -6.58 -1.99
CA GLU A 128 4.65 -6.35 -2.38
C GLU A 128 4.90 -6.62 -3.87
N ALA A 129 4.18 -7.57 -4.48
CA ALA A 129 4.28 -7.86 -5.90
C ALA A 129 3.53 -6.85 -6.78
N MET A 130 2.36 -6.37 -6.34
CA MET A 130 1.47 -5.56 -7.16
C MET A 130 1.68 -4.06 -7.01
N LEU A 131 1.93 -3.57 -5.79
CA LEU A 131 2.13 -2.13 -5.57
C LEU A 131 3.26 -1.51 -6.41
N PRO A 132 4.41 -2.17 -6.68
CA PRO A 132 5.43 -1.62 -7.58
C PRO A 132 4.95 -1.42 -9.02
N ARG A 133 4.01 -2.26 -9.48
CA ARG A 133 3.51 -2.27 -10.85
C ARG A 133 2.46 -1.20 -11.14
N LEU A 134 1.77 -0.72 -10.11
CA LEU A 134 0.75 0.33 -10.28
C LEU A 134 1.34 1.69 -10.70
N PRO A 135 0.60 2.52 -11.44
CA PRO A 135 -0.60 2.20 -12.21
C PRO A 135 -0.35 1.22 -13.37
N LEU A 136 -1.38 0.47 -13.74
CA LEU A 136 -1.40 -0.42 -14.89
C LEU A 136 -2.30 0.14 -16.01
N PRO A 137 -2.05 -0.25 -17.27
CA PRO A 137 -3.01 -0.03 -18.37
C PRO A 137 -4.35 -0.72 -18.11
N ASP A 138 -5.44 -0.18 -18.66
CA ASP A 138 -6.80 -0.71 -18.46
C ASP A 138 -6.94 -2.18 -18.87
N SER A 139 -6.23 -2.61 -19.92
CA SER A 139 -6.22 -4.01 -20.36
C SER A 139 -5.64 -4.98 -19.32
N GLU A 140 -4.73 -4.51 -18.46
CA GLU A 140 -4.17 -5.28 -17.35
C GLU A 140 -4.98 -5.10 -16.05
N MET A 141 -5.68 -3.98 -15.90
CA MET A 141 -6.50 -3.69 -14.72
C MET A 141 -7.85 -4.41 -14.77
N GLN A 142 -8.51 -4.47 -15.93
CA GLN A 142 -9.85 -5.04 -16.08
C GLN A 142 -9.95 -6.51 -15.61
N PRO A 143 -8.98 -7.39 -15.91
CA PRO A 143 -9.02 -8.77 -15.43
C PRO A 143 -8.88 -8.89 -13.91
N LEU A 144 -8.35 -7.88 -13.22
CA LEU A 144 -8.15 -7.90 -11.77
C LEU A 144 -9.38 -7.42 -11.00
N LEU A 145 -10.42 -6.92 -11.67
CA LEU A 145 -11.62 -6.45 -10.99
C LEU A 145 -12.36 -7.61 -10.33
N MET A 146 -12.63 -7.48 -9.03
CA MET A 146 -13.39 -8.44 -8.26
C MET A 146 -14.75 -7.84 -7.88
N PRO A 147 -15.87 -8.56 -8.07
CA PRO A 147 -17.17 -8.09 -7.60
C PRO A 147 -17.19 -7.90 -6.08
N ALA A 148 -18.10 -7.06 -5.59
CA ALA A 148 -18.30 -6.92 -4.15
C ALA A 148 -18.68 -8.27 -3.52
N LEU A 149 -18.03 -8.58 -2.39
CA LEU A 149 -18.36 -9.74 -1.56
C LEU A 149 -19.57 -9.38 -0.69
N THR A 150 -20.55 -10.28 -0.62
CA THR A 150 -21.86 -10.06 0.03
C THR A 150 -22.21 -11.12 1.06
N GLY A 151 -21.37 -12.14 1.24
CA GLY A 151 -21.59 -13.21 2.22
C GLY A 151 -21.80 -12.68 3.64
N GLY A 152 -22.85 -13.17 4.31
CA GLY A 152 -23.21 -12.75 5.67
C GLY A 152 -22.48 -13.53 6.75
N SER A 153 -22.01 -14.73 6.43
CA SER A 153 -21.19 -15.59 7.30
C SER A 153 -19.77 -15.75 6.78
N ASP A 154 -18.85 -16.16 7.66
CA ASP A 154 -17.46 -16.41 7.28
C ASP A 154 -17.32 -17.47 6.18
N MET A 155 -18.08 -18.57 6.27
CA MET A 155 -18.06 -19.65 5.28
C MET A 155 -18.57 -19.20 3.91
N GLU A 156 -19.64 -18.40 3.88
CA GLU A 156 -20.16 -17.82 2.63
C GLU A 156 -19.13 -16.86 2.03
N ARG A 157 -18.50 -16.01 2.85
CA ARG A 157 -17.47 -15.08 2.39
C ARG A 157 -16.24 -15.82 1.84
N LEU A 158 -15.80 -16.89 2.49
CA LEU A 158 -14.71 -17.74 2.00
C LEU A 158 -15.07 -18.41 0.66
N ALA A 159 -16.30 -18.92 0.53
CA ALA A 159 -16.79 -19.50 -0.71
C ALA A 159 -16.85 -18.47 -1.84
N GLU A 160 -17.35 -17.26 -1.55
CA GLU A 160 -17.36 -16.17 -2.52
C GLU A 160 -15.96 -15.75 -2.96
N ILE A 161 -14.99 -15.65 -2.04
CA ILE A 161 -13.59 -15.34 -2.40
C ILE A 161 -13.05 -16.41 -3.33
N ARG A 162 -13.25 -17.70 -3.02
CA ARG A 162 -12.82 -18.82 -3.87
C ARG A 162 -13.45 -18.75 -5.26
N ASP A 163 -14.76 -18.48 -5.34
CA ASP A 163 -15.53 -18.61 -6.58
C ASP A 163 -15.49 -17.35 -7.47
N LYS A 164 -15.30 -16.17 -6.86
CA LYS A 164 -15.34 -14.87 -7.55
C LYS A 164 -13.95 -14.24 -7.74
N SER A 165 -12.90 -14.81 -7.14
CA SER A 165 -11.53 -14.32 -7.34
C SER A 165 -11.12 -14.47 -8.80
N PRO A 166 -10.68 -13.39 -9.47
CA PRO A 166 -10.04 -13.48 -10.79
C PRO A 166 -8.60 -14.03 -10.72
N LEU A 167 -8.04 -14.20 -9.52
CA LEU A 167 -6.71 -14.76 -9.33
C LEU A 167 -6.78 -16.30 -9.39
N PRO A 168 -5.82 -16.94 -10.07
CA PRO A 168 -5.76 -18.39 -10.22
C PRO A 168 -5.47 -19.15 -8.92
#